data_AF-A0AAN7V631-F1
#
_entry.id   AF-A0AAN7V631-F1
#
_cell.length_a   1.000
_cell.length_b   1.000
_cell.length_c   1.000
_cell.angle_alpha   90.00
_cell.angle_beta   90.00
_cell.angle_gamma   90.00
#
_symmetry.space_group_name_H-M   'P 1'
#
loop_
_entity.id
_entity.type
_entity.pdbx_description
1 polymer ?
#
loop_
_entity_poly.entity_id
_entity_poly.type
_entity_poly.pdbx_seq_one_letter_code
_entity_poly.pdbx_strand_id
1 'polypeptide(L)'
;MDSWVSREQNAEALIIGQNDVAYVKETYSPDVTSADFSPFNVQGAHIGFPPTYFQFCGQDPIGDDGLIYERVLRDHGVPTKIEVYLGLPHEFAELLPTLKASGKYRLNTQEAFGWLLKQKPIGEDGQ
;
A
#
# COMPACT_ATOMS: atom_id res chain seq x y z
N MET A 1 -0.32 1.43 21.00
CA MET A 1 0.58 2.45 20.42
C MET A 1 1.76 1.83 19.69
N ASP A 2 1.98 0.52 19.79
CA ASP A 2 3.19 -0.13 19.25
C ASP A 2 3.10 -0.52 17.75
N SER A 3 2.04 -0.10 17.04
CA SER A 3 1.75 -0.50 15.65
C SER A 3 1.85 0.64 14.62
N TRP A 4 2.35 1.81 15.03
CA TRP A 4 2.50 3.00 14.18
C TRP A 4 3.86 3.64 14.51
N VAL A 5 4.90 3.09 13.92
CA VAL A 5 6.31 3.39 14.16
C VAL A 5 7.08 3.63 12.86
N SER A 6 6.47 3.35 11.70
CA SER A 6 7.11 3.50 10.39
C SER A 6 7.56 4.94 10.12
N ARG A 7 6.84 5.94 10.65
CA ARG A 7 7.16 7.37 10.51
C ARG A 7 8.54 7.68 11.08
N GLU A 8 8.85 7.14 12.25
CA GLU A 8 10.14 7.32 12.91
C GLU A 8 11.19 6.34 12.37
N GLN A 9 10.83 5.07 12.17
CA GLN A 9 11.76 4.02 11.72
C GLN A 9 12.29 4.27 10.31
N ASN A 10 11.46 4.81 9.43
CA ASN A 10 11.77 5.07 8.03
C ASN A 10 11.87 6.57 7.72
N ALA A 11 12.18 7.40 8.72
CA ALA A 11 12.22 8.86 8.57
C ALA A 11 13.20 9.33 7.48
N GLU A 12 14.30 8.60 7.30
CA GLU A 12 15.37 8.90 6.35
C GLU A 12 15.41 7.89 5.18
N ALA A 13 14.25 7.32 4.80
CA ALA A 13 14.17 6.40 3.67
C ALA A 13 14.59 7.07 2.34
N LEU A 14 15.14 6.28 1.42
CA LEU A 14 15.89 6.77 0.25
C LEU A 14 15.11 7.67 -0.71
N ILE A 15 13.82 7.39 -0.93
CA ILE A 15 13.00 8.05 -1.96
C ILE A 15 12.02 9.04 -1.35
N ILE A 16 11.22 8.57 -0.38
CA ILE A 16 10.31 9.39 0.40
C ILE A 16 10.70 9.22 1.87
N GLY A 17 11.18 10.30 2.48
CA GLY A 17 11.40 10.40 3.92
C GLY A 17 10.32 11.21 4.62
N GLN A 18 10.48 11.40 5.93
CA GLN A 18 9.55 12.16 6.77
C GLN A 18 9.46 13.63 6.34
N ASN A 19 10.55 14.21 5.84
CA ASN A 19 10.56 15.59 5.33
C ASN A 19 9.69 15.73 4.08
N ASP A 20 9.72 14.76 3.17
CA ASP A 20 8.90 14.76 1.95
C ASP A 20 7.41 14.61 2.30
N VAL A 21 7.09 13.71 3.25
CA VAL A 21 5.73 13.59 3.79
C VAL A 21 5.24 14.92 4.38
N ALA A 22 6.08 15.57 5.19
CA ALA A 22 5.74 16.85 5.81
C ALA A 22 5.49 17.93 4.75
N TYR A 23 6.37 18.00 3.74
CA TYR A 23 6.24 18.92 2.62
C TYR A 23 4.94 18.69 1.82
N VAL A 24 4.61 17.43 1.51
CA VAL A 24 3.35 17.10 0.81
C VAL A 24 2.15 17.51 1.64
N LYS A 25 2.16 17.24 2.96
CA LYS A 25 1.05 17.62 3.85
C LYS A 25 0.90 19.14 3.95
N GLU A 26 2.00 19.88 4.07
CA GLU A 26 1.97 21.35 4.10
C GLU A 26 1.45 21.92 2.78
N THR A 27 1.98 21.43 1.66
CA THR A 27 1.61 21.90 0.32
C THR A 27 0.15 21.59 0.00
N TYR A 28 -0.31 20.38 0.31
CA TYR A 28 -1.70 19.98 0.09
C TYR A 28 -2.66 20.70 1.03
N SER A 29 -2.19 21.09 2.23
CA SER A 29 -2.99 21.79 3.26
C SER A 29 -4.36 21.13 3.51
N PRO A 30 -4.40 19.82 3.82
CA PRO A 30 -5.66 19.12 3.98
C PRO A 30 -6.42 19.57 5.24
N ASP A 31 -7.74 19.60 5.15
CA ASP A 31 -8.58 19.41 6.33
C ASP A 31 -8.48 17.95 6.76
N VAL A 32 -7.67 17.69 7.78
CA VAL A 32 -7.40 16.33 8.27
C VAL A 32 -8.63 15.64 8.88
N THR A 33 -9.70 16.39 9.15
CA THR A 33 -10.97 15.87 9.66
C THR A 33 -11.99 15.59 8.55
N SER A 34 -11.70 16.00 7.32
CA SER A 34 -12.57 15.76 6.17
C SER A 34 -12.61 14.28 5.78
N ALA A 35 -13.79 13.82 5.38
CA ALA A 35 -13.99 12.52 4.73
C ALA A 35 -13.16 12.37 3.44
N ASP A 36 -12.92 13.49 2.74
CA ASP A 36 -12.16 13.52 1.50
C ASP A 36 -10.65 13.34 1.73
N PHE A 37 -10.17 13.67 2.93
CA PHE A 37 -8.78 13.44 3.32
C PHE A 37 -8.55 12.02 3.83
N SER A 38 -9.44 11.54 4.71
CA SER A 38 -9.30 10.21 5.30
C SER A 38 -10.66 9.52 5.44
N PRO A 39 -10.82 8.29 4.90
CA PRO A 39 -12.05 7.53 5.06
C PRO A 39 -12.35 7.17 6.53
N PHE A 40 -11.36 7.23 7.42
CA PHE A 40 -11.55 7.04 8.87
C PHE A 40 -12.41 8.12 9.53
N ASN A 41 -12.59 9.27 8.87
CA ASN A 41 -13.43 10.34 9.38
C ASN A 41 -14.94 10.09 9.15
N VAL A 42 -15.32 8.97 8.53
CA VAL A 42 -16.72 8.61 8.25
C VAL A 42 -17.05 7.22 8.75
N GLN A 43 -18.13 7.10 9.51
CA GLN A 43 -18.62 5.81 9.97
C GLN A 43 -19.12 4.96 8.78
N GLY A 44 -18.71 3.70 8.75
CA GLY A 44 -19.13 2.76 7.70
C GLY A 44 -18.36 2.88 6.39
N ALA A 45 -17.35 3.76 6.32
CA ALA A 45 -16.52 3.95 5.12
C ALA A 45 -15.73 2.71 4.67
N HIS A 46 -15.69 1.64 5.48
CA HIS A 46 -14.94 0.41 5.19
C HIS A 46 -15.85 -0.80 4.92
N ILE A 47 -17.17 -0.60 4.84
CA ILE A 47 -18.15 -1.66 4.59
C ILE A 47 -18.41 -1.78 3.08
N GLY A 48 -18.52 -3.02 2.59
CA GLY A 48 -18.92 -3.28 1.20
C GLY A 48 -17.81 -3.08 0.17
N PHE A 49 -16.55 -2.95 0.63
CA PHE A 49 -15.40 -2.87 -0.27
C PHE A 49 -15.25 -4.16 -1.11
N PRO A 50 -14.83 -4.04 -2.38
CA PRO A 50 -14.47 -5.21 -3.18
C PRO A 50 -13.22 -5.89 -2.58
N PRO A 51 -12.91 -7.13 -3.00
CA PRO A 51 -11.60 -7.73 -2.72
C PRO A 51 -10.49 -6.73 -3.04
N THR A 52 -9.56 -6.54 -2.10
CA THR A 52 -8.55 -5.48 -2.18
C THR A 52 -7.16 -6.09 -2.04
N TYR A 53 -6.25 -5.71 -2.95
CA TYR A 53 -4.86 -6.13 -2.94
C TYR A 53 -3.97 -4.95 -2.57
N PHE A 54 -3.00 -5.18 -1.69
CA PHE A 54 -2.05 -4.16 -1.24
C PHE A 54 -0.61 -4.56 -1.54
N GLN A 55 0.20 -3.56 -1.88
CA GLN A 55 1.65 -3.69 -2.01
C GLN A 55 2.30 -2.68 -1.07
N PHE A 56 3.14 -3.15 -0.15
CA PHE A 56 3.79 -2.33 0.85
C PHE A 56 5.30 -2.37 0.72
N CYS A 57 5.94 -1.23 0.96
CA CYS A 57 7.39 -1.11 0.99
C CYS A 57 7.87 -1.12 2.45
N GLY A 58 8.92 -1.91 2.74
CA GLY A 58 9.41 -2.05 4.12
C GLY A 58 10.16 -0.81 4.64
N GLN A 59 10.76 -0.03 3.75
CA GLN A 59 11.39 1.25 4.06
C GLN A 59 10.51 2.42 3.62
N ASP A 60 9.30 2.45 4.15
CA ASP A 60 8.31 3.46 3.80
C ASP A 60 7.76 4.12 5.08
N PRO A 61 7.90 5.45 5.24
CA PRO A 61 7.34 6.14 6.40
C PRO A 61 5.81 6.05 6.47
N ILE A 62 5.11 5.87 5.36
CA ILE A 62 3.64 5.72 5.32
C ILE A 62 3.18 4.26 5.40
N GLY A 63 4.10 3.30 5.58
CA GLY A 63 3.81 1.87 5.51
C GLY A 63 2.79 1.38 6.54
N ASP A 64 2.90 1.83 7.79
CA ASP A 64 1.97 1.41 8.85
C ASP A 64 0.55 1.92 8.60
N ASP A 65 0.37 3.11 8.02
CA ASP A 65 -0.96 3.63 7.69
C ASP A 65 -1.69 2.70 6.71
N GLY A 66 -0.97 2.18 5.72
CA GLY A 66 -1.48 1.19 4.76
C GLY A 66 -1.81 -0.15 5.41
N LEU A 67 -0.96 -0.64 6.31
CA LEU A 67 -1.19 -1.89 7.05
C LEU A 67 -2.40 -1.78 8.00
N ILE A 68 -2.58 -0.62 8.66
CA ILE A 68 -3.76 -0.33 9.47
C ILE A 68 -5.01 -0.32 8.60
N TYR A 69 -4.96 0.30 7.41
CA TYR A 69 -6.09 0.31 6.49
C TYR A 69 -6.47 -1.11 6.02
N GLU A 70 -5.49 -1.93 5.65
CA GLU A 70 -5.73 -3.35 5.33
C GLU A 70 -6.39 -4.08 6.49
N ARG A 71 -5.87 -3.91 7.71
CA ARG A 71 -6.38 -4.58 8.90
C ARG A 71 -7.86 -4.24 9.11
N VAL A 72 -8.20 -2.96 8.95
CA VAL A 72 -9.55 -2.46 9.09
C VAL A 72 -10.47 -3.06 8.03
N LEU A 73 -10.07 -3.10 6.76
CA LEU A 73 -10.87 -3.74 5.70
C LEU A 73 -11.08 -5.23 6.00
N ARG A 74 -10.03 -5.94 6.38
CA ARG A 74 -10.10 -7.37 6.71
C ARG A 74 -11.02 -7.66 7.89
N ASP A 75 -10.95 -6.84 8.94
CA ASP A 75 -11.83 -6.95 10.11
C ASP A 75 -13.30 -6.66 9.76
N HIS A 76 -13.57 -5.93 8.67
CA HIS A 76 -14.92 -5.74 8.09
C HIS A 76 -15.31 -6.81 7.06
N GLY A 77 -14.56 -7.92 6.97
CA GLY A 77 -14.88 -9.06 6.12
C GLY A 77 -14.51 -8.88 4.64
N VAL A 78 -13.77 -7.83 4.29
CA VAL A 78 -13.25 -7.63 2.93
C VAL A 78 -12.15 -8.67 2.68
N PRO A 79 -12.19 -9.43 1.57
CA PRO A 79 -11.09 -10.30 1.20
C PRO A 79 -9.86 -9.45 0.85
N THR A 80 -8.81 -9.54 1.65
CA THR A 80 -7.56 -8.81 1.42
C THR A 80 -6.42 -9.77 1.06
N LYS A 81 -5.48 -9.25 0.27
CA LYS A 81 -4.17 -9.88 0.04
C LYS A 81 -3.10 -8.80 0.12
N ILE A 82 -1.96 -9.13 0.70
CA ILE A 82 -0.84 -8.21 0.85
C ILE A 82 0.43 -8.82 0.26
N GLU A 83 1.27 -7.98 -0.30
CA GLU A 83 2.69 -8.26 -0.53
C GLU A 83 3.53 -7.19 0.14
N VAL A 84 4.58 -7.59 0.86
CA VAL A 84 5.50 -6.68 1.53
C VAL A 84 6.90 -6.84 0.95
N TYR A 85 7.44 -5.75 0.41
CA TYR A 85 8.79 -5.68 -0.14
C TYR A 85 9.76 -5.16 0.92
N LEU A 86 10.26 -6.08 1.75
CA LEU A 86 11.17 -5.76 2.84
C LEU A 86 12.44 -5.05 2.35
N GLY A 87 12.85 -4.00 3.07
CA GLY A 87 14.06 -3.25 2.76
C GLY A 87 13.97 -2.35 1.53
N LEU A 88 12.83 -2.28 0.85
CA LEU A 88 12.65 -1.41 -0.31
C LEU A 88 11.89 -0.14 0.05
N PRO A 89 12.28 1.01 -0.52
CA PRO A 89 11.62 2.29 -0.29
C PRO A 89 10.33 2.46 -1.08
N HIS A 90 9.53 3.45 -0.69
CA HIS A 90 8.37 3.93 -1.45
C HIS A 90 8.73 4.17 -2.94
N GLU A 91 7.89 3.73 -3.88
CA GLU A 91 8.08 3.89 -5.35
C GLU A 91 9.36 3.24 -5.94
N PHE A 92 9.94 2.23 -5.26
CA PHE A 92 11.16 1.58 -5.77
C PHE A 92 10.98 0.94 -7.16
N ALA A 93 9.79 0.44 -7.50
CA ALA A 93 9.59 -0.34 -8.72
C ALA A 93 9.64 0.55 -9.98
N GLU A 94 9.23 1.80 -9.80
CA GLU A 94 9.13 2.87 -10.77
C GLU A 94 10.49 3.58 -10.93
N LEU A 95 11.14 3.92 -9.82
CA LEU A 95 12.41 4.67 -9.83
C LEU A 95 13.65 3.78 -10.01
N LEU A 96 13.57 2.49 -9.65
CA LEU A 96 14.67 1.53 -9.78
C LEU A 96 14.23 0.32 -10.65
N PRO A 97 13.86 0.53 -11.93
CA PRO A 97 13.15 -0.48 -12.72
C PRO A 97 13.98 -1.73 -13.04
N THR A 98 15.31 -1.64 -12.93
CA THR A 98 16.25 -2.72 -13.21
C THR A 98 16.50 -3.66 -12.03
N LEU A 99 15.99 -3.34 -10.82
CA LEU A 99 16.06 -4.28 -9.70
C LEU A 99 15.21 -5.52 -9.99
N LYS A 100 15.71 -6.68 -9.57
CA LYS A 100 14.93 -7.93 -9.63
C LYS A 100 13.61 -7.81 -8.89
N ALA A 101 13.61 -7.10 -7.75
CA ALA A 101 12.41 -6.85 -6.97
C ALA A 101 11.38 -6.01 -7.74
N SER A 102 11.80 -5.08 -8.60
CA SER A 102 10.89 -4.28 -9.42
C SER A 102 10.21 -5.14 -10.49
N GLY A 103 10.93 -6.15 -11.02
CA GLY A 103 10.34 -7.19 -11.85
C GLY A 103 9.29 -8.01 -11.09
N LYS A 104 9.60 -8.45 -9.87
CA LYS A 104 8.66 -9.15 -8.98
C LYS A 104 7.44 -8.29 -8.65
N TYR A 105 7.63 -7.00 -8.39
CA TYR A 105 6.54 -6.06 -8.13
C TYR A 105 5.50 -6.07 -9.24
N ARG A 106 5.96 -5.89 -10.48
CA ARG A 106 5.09 -5.90 -11.67
C ARG A 106 4.41 -7.24 -11.90
N LEU A 107 5.11 -8.35 -11.68
CA LEU A 107 4.52 -9.68 -11.80
C LEU A 107 3.42 -9.88 -10.76
N ASN A 108 3.68 -9.55 -9.49
CA ASN A 108 2.69 -9.63 -8.43
C ASN A 108 1.46 -8.75 -8.71
N THR A 109 1.65 -7.57 -9.31
CA THR A 109 0.54 -6.72 -9.75
C THR A 109 -0.31 -7.43 -10.81
N GLN A 110 0.30 -8.11 -11.79
CA GLN A 110 -0.44 -8.89 -12.80
C GLN A 110 -1.21 -10.06 -12.17
N GLU A 111 -0.57 -10.81 -11.28
CA GLU A 111 -1.21 -11.91 -10.54
C GLU A 111 -2.36 -11.42 -9.66
N ALA A 112 -2.21 -10.25 -9.05
CA ALA A 112 -3.26 -9.61 -8.26
C ALA A 112 -4.47 -9.26 -9.11
N PHE A 113 -4.30 -8.75 -10.33
CA PHE A 113 -5.41 -8.56 -11.26
C PHE A 113 -6.11 -9.88 -11.59
N GLY A 114 -5.36 -10.96 -11.80
CA GLY A 114 -5.94 -12.31 -11.95
C GLY A 114 -6.82 -12.69 -10.76
N TRP A 115 -6.33 -12.49 -9.54
CA TRP A 115 -7.10 -12.74 -8.32
C TRP A 115 -8.35 -11.86 -8.20
N LEU A 116 -8.21 -10.55 -8.42
CA LEU A 116 -9.30 -9.57 -8.33
C LEU A 116 -10.42 -9.86 -9.33
N LEU A 117 -10.03 -10.17 -10.58
CA LEU A 117 -10.93 -10.43 -11.68
C LEU A 117 -11.39 -11.89 -11.76
N LYS A 118 -10.90 -12.76 -10.86
CA LYS A 118 -11.15 -14.21 -10.86
C LYS A 118 -10.74 -14.87 -12.19
N GLN A 119 -9.65 -14.40 -12.78
CA GLN A 119 -9.08 -14.93 -14.01
C GLN A 119 -7.85 -15.79 -13.71
N LYS A 120 -7.66 -16.86 -14.48
CA LYS A 120 -6.44 -17.67 -14.41
C LYS A 120 -5.32 -17.01 -15.21
N PRO A 121 -4.04 -17.22 -14.84
CA PRO A 121 -2.91 -16.81 -15.67
C PRO A 121 -3.02 -17.43 -17.06
N ILE A 122 -2.76 -16.64 -18.09
CA ILE A 122 -2.66 -17.13 -19.48
C ILE A 122 -1.39 -17.99 -19.55
N GLY A 123 -1.54 -19.31 -19.47
CA GLY A 123 -0.42 -20.28 -19.53
C GLY A 123 -0.59 -21.56 -18.71
N GLU A 124 -1.63 -21.69 -17.88
CA GLU A 124 -1.93 -22.96 -17.18
C GLU A 124 -2.78 -23.94 -18.00
N ASP A 125 -3.28 -23.52 -19.16
CA ASP A 125 -3.87 -24.44 -20.14
C ASP A 125 -2.73 -24.94 -21.03
N GLY A 126 -2.04 -25.98 -20.56
CA GLY A 126 -1.01 -26.66 -21.35
C GLY A 126 -1.58 -27.19 -22.67
N GLN A 127 -1.34 -26.44 -23.75
CA GLN A 127 -1.29 -26.89 -25.14
C GLN A 127 -0.22 -26.10 -25.90
#